data_AF-A0A9E4ZLL2-F1
#
_entry.id   AF-A0A9E4ZLL2-F1
#
_cell.length_a   1.000
_cell.length_b   1.000
_cell.length_c   1.000
_cell.angle_alpha   90.00
_cell.angle_beta   90.00
_cell.angle_gamma   90.00
#
_symmetry.space_group_name_H-M   'P 1'
#
loop_
_entity.id
_entity.type
_entity.pdbx_description
1 polymer ?
#
loop_
_entity_poly.entity_id
_entity_poly.type
_entity_poly.pdbx_seq_one_letter_code
_entity_poly.pdbx_strand_id
1 'polypeptide(L)'
;MAYKPQYGPGTSKVAENRRKQMNPNQKLEKMRDVTDEDIVLILGHRAPGAAYPTAHPPLAEQQEPDCPIRKIVTPTDGAKAGDRVRYIQFADSMFFAPCHPYQRTYTECYRFRGIDPGTLSGRQIVECRERDLEKYSKELVETELLDPARTGIRGATVHGHSLRLAENGMMFDMLQRSVLGEDGIVRYVKNQIGEPLDRAVAIGKPLDEKWLKAHTTIFHSLGGTAYRDDKEYIEYVQRIHTLRTKYGFLPKEA
;
A
#
# COMPACT_ATOMS: atom_id res chain seq x y z
N MET A 1 -7.26 32.35 5.30
CA MET A 1 -5.98 31.61 5.27
C MET A 1 -6.23 30.25 4.63
N ALA A 2 -5.34 29.79 3.75
CA ALA A 2 -5.45 28.43 3.19
C ALA A 2 -5.16 27.39 4.28
N TYR A 3 -5.91 26.28 4.29
CA TYR A 3 -5.68 25.19 5.24
C TYR A 3 -4.40 24.42 4.90
N LYS A 4 -3.51 24.20 5.88
CA LYS A 4 -2.31 23.38 5.75
C LYS A 4 -2.52 22.05 6.49
N PRO A 5 -2.64 20.92 5.78
CA PRO A 5 -2.79 19.61 6.40
C PRO A 5 -1.57 19.23 7.27
N GLN A 6 -1.84 18.63 8.42
CA GLN A 6 -0.80 18.16 9.35
C GLN A 6 -0.54 16.65 9.25
N TYR A 7 -1.46 15.91 8.62
CA TYR A 7 -1.45 14.45 8.37
C TYR A 7 -1.48 13.55 9.61
N GLY A 8 -0.67 13.82 10.64
CA GLY A 8 -0.68 13.03 11.88
C GLY A 8 0.23 13.61 12.97
N PRO A 9 0.00 13.23 14.25
CA PRO A 9 0.77 13.71 15.39
C PRO A 9 2.15 13.07 15.48
N GLY A 10 2.97 13.53 16.41
CA GLY A 10 4.17 12.84 16.89
C GLY A 10 5.47 13.51 16.46
N THR A 11 6.48 13.42 17.33
CA THR A 11 7.79 14.06 17.15
C THR A 11 8.88 13.10 16.73
N SER A 12 8.60 11.80 16.69
CA SER A 12 9.58 10.80 16.28
C SER A 12 9.79 10.75 14.77
N LYS A 13 10.92 10.16 14.34
CA LYS A 13 11.17 9.82 12.93
C LYS A 13 10.07 8.93 12.33
N VAL A 14 9.48 8.04 13.12
CA VAL A 14 8.40 7.15 12.65
C VAL A 14 7.17 7.99 12.30
N ALA A 15 6.80 8.94 13.16
CA ALA A 15 5.70 9.87 12.90
C ALA A 15 5.99 10.76 11.68
N GLU A 16 7.23 11.23 11.51
CA GLU A 16 7.66 11.98 10.33
C GLU A 16 7.53 11.16 9.04
N ASN A 17 7.99 9.91 9.04
CA ASN A 17 7.85 9.00 7.89
C ASN A 17 6.38 8.81 7.49
N ARG A 18 5.48 8.63 8.47
CA ARG A 18 4.03 8.52 8.23
C ARG A 18 3.49 9.78 7.54
N ARG A 19 3.85 10.96 8.03
CA ARG A 19 3.45 12.24 7.40
C ARG A 19 4.02 12.40 5.99
N LYS A 20 5.30 12.05 5.78
CA LYS A 20 5.96 12.09 4.45
C LYS A 20 5.19 11.22 3.46
N GLN A 21 4.89 9.98 3.84
CA GLN A 21 4.17 9.05 2.97
C GLN A 21 2.74 9.54 2.68
N MET A 22 2.02 10.16 3.62
CA MET A 22 0.66 10.69 3.39
C MET A 22 0.61 11.97 2.56
N ASN A 23 1.68 12.76 2.52
CA ASN A 23 1.64 14.09 1.90
C ASN A 23 1.78 14.01 0.37
N PRO A 24 0.74 14.28 -0.45
CA PRO A 24 0.82 14.19 -1.90
C PRO A 24 1.80 15.19 -2.53
N ASN A 25 2.16 16.26 -1.82
CA ASN A 25 3.17 17.22 -2.27
C ASN A 25 4.61 16.74 -2.05
N GLN A 26 4.80 15.64 -1.32
CA GLN A 26 6.08 14.97 -1.17
C GLN A 26 6.16 13.84 -2.19
N LYS A 27 7.19 13.88 -3.03
CA LYS A 27 7.49 12.82 -3.99
C LYS A 27 8.05 11.61 -3.23
N LEU A 28 7.46 10.45 -3.45
CA LEU A 28 8.00 9.19 -2.96
C LEU A 28 9.28 8.86 -3.74
N GLU A 29 10.33 8.45 -3.04
CA GLU A 29 11.59 8.09 -3.67
C GLU A 29 11.42 6.84 -4.54
N LYS A 30 11.86 6.90 -5.80
CA LYS A 30 11.85 5.76 -6.72
C LYS A 30 13.08 4.90 -6.43
N MET A 31 12.87 3.66 -6.01
CA MET A 31 13.92 2.73 -5.57
C MET A 31 14.29 1.70 -6.64
N ARG A 32 13.42 1.52 -7.65
CA ARG A 32 13.54 0.52 -8.71
C ARG A 32 12.67 0.88 -9.90
N ASP A 33 12.88 0.20 -11.02
CA ASP A 33 12.06 0.30 -12.22
C ASP A 33 11.47 -1.08 -12.52
N VAL A 34 10.17 -1.13 -12.80
CA VAL A 34 9.45 -2.38 -13.12
C VAL A 34 8.57 -2.09 -14.32
N THR A 35 8.66 -2.88 -15.38
CA THR A 35 7.90 -2.61 -16.61
C THR A 35 6.39 -2.73 -16.38
N ASP A 36 5.58 -2.09 -17.22
CA ASP A 36 4.12 -2.20 -17.10
C ASP A 36 3.65 -3.64 -17.34
N GLU A 37 4.34 -4.36 -18.24
CA GLU A 37 4.15 -5.80 -18.45
C GLU A 37 4.42 -6.62 -17.18
N ASP A 38 5.51 -6.32 -16.47
CA ASP A 38 5.89 -6.99 -15.21
C ASP A 38 4.85 -6.77 -14.11
N ILE A 39 4.30 -5.56 -14.01
CA ILE A 39 3.20 -5.26 -13.08
C ILE A 39 1.98 -6.11 -13.41
N VAL A 40 1.59 -6.20 -14.69
CA VAL A 40 0.46 -7.03 -15.14
C VAL A 40 0.68 -8.51 -14.81
N LEU A 41 1.89 -9.03 -15.06
CA LEU A 41 2.26 -10.41 -14.74
C LEU A 41 2.13 -10.71 -13.24
N ILE A 42 2.68 -9.84 -12.38
CA ILE A 42 2.60 -10.01 -10.93
C ILE A 42 1.16 -9.93 -10.43
N LEU A 43 0.36 -9.00 -10.97
CA LEU A 43 -1.04 -8.86 -10.61
C LEU A 43 -1.86 -10.09 -11.02
N GLY A 44 -1.58 -10.69 -12.17
CA GLY A 44 -2.21 -11.95 -12.61
C GLY A 44 -3.67 -11.81 -13.02
N HIS A 45 -4.18 -10.60 -13.28
CA HIS A 45 -5.59 -10.39 -13.65
C HIS A 45 -5.86 -10.61 -15.13
N ARG A 46 -4.88 -10.29 -15.98
CA ARG A 46 -4.94 -10.41 -17.44
C ARG A 46 -3.55 -10.71 -18.00
N ALA A 47 -3.48 -11.18 -19.24
CA ALA A 47 -2.21 -11.27 -19.97
C ALA A 47 -1.73 -9.88 -20.42
N PRO A 48 -0.41 -9.61 -20.42
CA PRO A 48 0.13 -8.41 -21.03
C PRO A 48 -0.30 -8.24 -22.49
N GLY A 49 -0.55 -6.99 -22.90
CA GLY A 49 -1.07 -6.68 -24.24
C GLY A 49 -2.54 -7.01 -24.48
N ALA A 50 -3.20 -7.79 -23.62
CA ALA A 50 -4.64 -8.03 -23.72
C ALA A 50 -5.44 -6.76 -23.40
N ALA A 51 -6.57 -6.57 -24.08
CA ALA A 51 -7.49 -5.48 -23.79
C ALA A 51 -8.05 -5.57 -22.36
N TYR A 52 -8.34 -4.42 -21.74
CA TYR A 52 -8.98 -4.36 -20.42
C TYR A 52 -10.41 -4.91 -20.50
N PRO A 53 -10.76 -5.94 -19.72
CA PRO A 53 -12.14 -6.41 -19.66
C PRO A 53 -13.06 -5.42 -18.94
N THR A 54 -14.27 -5.25 -19.45
CA THR A 54 -15.26 -4.31 -18.90
C THR A 54 -16.27 -5.03 -18.01
N ALA A 55 -16.66 -4.40 -16.89
CA ALA A 55 -17.79 -4.84 -16.07
C ALA A 55 -19.13 -4.19 -16.50
N HIS A 56 -19.07 -3.08 -17.22
CA HIS A 56 -20.22 -2.41 -17.83
C HIS A 56 -19.76 -1.61 -19.07
N PRO A 57 -20.66 -1.21 -19.98
CA PRO A 57 -20.30 -0.36 -21.11
C PRO A 57 -19.59 0.94 -20.69
N PRO A 58 -18.81 1.59 -21.56
CA PRO A 58 -18.23 2.90 -21.28
C PRO A 58 -19.30 3.93 -20.86
N LEU A 59 -18.95 4.87 -19.97
CA LEU A 59 -19.90 5.88 -19.48
C LEU A 59 -20.47 6.76 -20.60
N ALA A 60 -19.70 6.99 -21.67
CA ALA A 60 -20.16 7.75 -22.84
C ALA A 60 -21.28 7.04 -23.63
N GLU A 61 -21.42 5.72 -23.46
CA GLU A 61 -22.46 4.90 -24.09
C GLU A 61 -23.64 4.65 -23.15
N GLN A 62 -23.57 5.12 -21.90
CA GLN A 62 -24.60 4.92 -20.89
C GLN A 62 -25.40 6.21 -20.65
N GLN A 63 -26.69 6.05 -20.40
CA GLN A 63 -27.48 7.12 -19.78
C GLN A 63 -27.21 7.11 -18.28
N GLU A 64 -26.42 8.07 -17.82
CA GLU A 64 -26.27 8.31 -16.38
C GLU A 64 -27.49 9.06 -15.82
N PRO A 65 -27.90 8.79 -14.56
CA PRO A 65 -28.91 9.59 -13.89
C PRO A 65 -28.53 11.07 -13.86
N ASP A 66 -29.52 11.94 -13.96
CA ASP A 66 -29.34 13.38 -13.78
C ASP A 66 -29.01 13.72 -12.31
N CYS A 67 -27.76 13.50 -11.94
CA CYS A 67 -27.26 13.61 -10.58
C CYS A 67 -26.22 14.74 -10.48
N PRO A 68 -26.45 15.78 -9.65
CA PRO A 68 -25.54 16.92 -9.55
C PRO A 68 -24.13 16.52 -9.08
N ILE A 69 -24.00 15.46 -8.28
CA ILE A 69 -22.70 14.96 -7.81
C ILE A 69 -21.88 14.38 -8.98
N ARG A 70 -22.51 13.62 -9.89
CA ARG A 70 -21.81 13.05 -11.06
C ARG A 70 -21.29 14.13 -12.01
N LYS A 71 -21.96 15.27 -12.08
CA LYS A 71 -21.54 16.42 -12.90
C LYS A 71 -20.28 17.13 -12.37
N ILE A 72 -20.04 17.08 -11.05
CA ILE A 72 -18.89 17.77 -10.42
C ILE A 72 -17.74 16.83 -10.06
N VAL A 73 -17.95 15.51 -10.04
CA VAL A 73 -16.92 14.51 -9.74
C VAL A 73 -16.44 13.85 -11.03
N THR A 74 -15.23 14.19 -11.47
CA THR A 74 -14.62 13.61 -12.67
C THR A 74 -14.33 12.11 -12.48
N PRO A 75 -14.90 11.20 -13.30
CA PRO A 75 -14.57 9.77 -13.22
C PRO A 75 -13.10 9.52 -13.56
N THR A 76 -12.52 8.47 -12.98
CA THR A 76 -11.19 7.97 -13.38
C THR A 76 -11.26 7.36 -14.78
N ASP A 77 -10.11 7.09 -15.41
CA ASP A 77 -10.11 6.57 -16.78
C ASP A 77 -10.61 5.13 -16.84
N GLY A 78 -10.33 4.32 -15.81
CA GLY A 78 -10.93 2.99 -15.69
C GLY A 78 -12.44 3.04 -15.47
N ALA A 79 -12.95 4.03 -14.73
CA ALA A 79 -14.40 4.20 -14.54
C ALA A 79 -15.09 4.63 -15.85
N LYS A 80 -14.51 5.57 -16.61
CA LYS A 80 -15.02 6.00 -17.91
C LYS A 80 -15.11 4.85 -18.90
N ALA A 81 -14.10 4.00 -18.95
CA ALA A 81 -14.06 2.85 -19.85
C ALA A 81 -14.89 1.66 -19.38
N GLY A 82 -15.37 1.68 -18.13
CA GLY A 82 -16.14 0.59 -17.56
C GLY A 82 -15.33 -0.65 -17.20
N ASP A 83 -14.02 -0.50 -16.98
CA ASP A 83 -13.11 -1.59 -16.57
C ASP A 83 -13.66 -2.33 -15.35
N ARG A 84 -13.46 -3.64 -15.27
CA ARG A 84 -13.74 -4.37 -14.02
C ARG A 84 -12.89 -3.85 -12.85
N VAL A 85 -13.37 -4.08 -11.63
CA VAL A 85 -12.62 -3.81 -10.40
C VAL A 85 -11.69 -5.00 -10.12
N ARG A 86 -10.43 -4.70 -9.81
CA ARG A 86 -9.36 -5.67 -9.47
C ARG A 86 -8.54 -5.14 -8.31
N TYR A 87 -7.56 -5.91 -7.84
CA TYR A 87 -6.84 -5.60 -6.62
C TYR A 87 -5.33 -5.87 -6.67
N ILE A 88 -4.60 -5.18 -5.81
CA ILE A 88 -3.25 -5.56 -5.36
C ILE A 88 -3.28 -5.68 -3.85
N GLN A 89 -2.58 -6.67 -3.31
CA GLN A 89 -2.53 -6.91 -1.87
C GLN A 89 -1.10 -7.16 -1.40
N PHE A 90 -0.71 -6.52 -0.30
CA PHE A 90 0.61 -6.62 0.31
C PHE A 90 0.54 -7.27 1.68
N ALA A 91 1.58 -8.03 2.02
CA ALA A 91 1.94 -8.34 3.41
C ALA A 91 3.22 -7.55 3.75
N ASP A 92 3.25 -6.90 4.90
CA ASP A 92 4.37 -6.08 5.36
C ASP A 92 4.97 -6.67 6.63
N SER A 93 6.26 -7.02 6.60
CA SER A 93 6.95 -7.59 7.77
C SER A 93 7.00 -6.59 8.92
N MET A 94 6.66 -7.05 10.12
CA MET A 94 6.85 -6.29 11.36
C MET A 94 8.34 -5.99 11.64
N PHE A 95 9.26 -6.69 10.97
CA PHE A 95 10.69 -6.40 10.97
C PHE A 95 11.03 -5.32 9.95
N PHE A 96 10.60 -4.10 10.28
CA PHE A 96 10.98 -2.84 9.63
C PHE A 96 10.65 -2.73 8.13
N ALA A 97 9.57 -3.35 7.64
CA ALA A 97 9.04 -3.00 6.32
C ALA A 97 8.83 -1.47 6.20
N PRO A 98 9.01 -0.87 5.01
CA PRO A 98 8.96 0.59 4.89
C PRO A 98 7.55 1.18 5.03
N CYS A 99 6.52 0.40 4.71
CA CYS A 99 5.12 0.76 4.90
C CYS A 99 4.39 -0.35 5.70
N HIS A 100 3.25 -0.01 6.31
CA HIS A 100 2.48 -0.90 7.16
C HIS A 100 0.97 -0.72 6.90
N PRO A 101 0.12 -1.68 7.27
CA PRO A 101 -1.26 -1.75 6.77
C PRO A 101 -2.10 -0.47 6.89
N TYR A 102 -2.23 0.12 8.08
CA TYR A 102 -2.98 1.39 8.22
C TYR A 102 -2.31 2.53 7.45
N GLN A 103 -0.98 2.56 7.43
CA GLN A 103 -0.23 3.60 6.76
C GLN A 103 -0.40 3.53 5.23
N ARG A 104 -0.42 2.32 4.64
CA ARG A 104 -0.73 2.10 3.22
C ARG A 104 -2.09 2.71 2.87
N THR A 105 -3.13 2.32 3.60
CA THR A 105 -4.49 2.84 3.42
C THR A 105 -4.55 4.37 3.48
N TYR A 106 -3.87 4.99 4.45
CA TYR A 106 -3.84 6.45 4.53
C TYR A 106 -3.09 7.08 3.36
N THR A 107 -1.90 6.58 3.06
CA THR A 107 -1.08 7.05 1.93
C THR A 107 -1.84 6.96 0.61
N GLU A 108 -2.50 5.84 0.35
CA GLU A 108 -3.29 5.61 -0.84
C GLU A 108 -4.51 6.54 -0.90
N CYS A 109 -5.26 6.69 0.20
CA CYS A 109 -6.41 7.62 0.25
C CYS A 109 -6.03 9.10 0.05
N TYR A 110 -4.82 9.51 0.44
CA TYR A 110 -4.35 10.88 0.21
C TYR A 110 -3.76 11.11 -1.19
N ARG A 111 -3.36 10.05 -1.90
CA ARG A 111 -2.65 10.16 -3.20
C ARG A 111 -3.47 9.71 -4.41
N PHE A 112 -4.38 8.76 -4.24
CA PHE A 112 -5.10 8.11 -5.33
C PHE A 112 -6.59 8.46 -5.35
N ARG A 113 -7.23 8.33 -6.51
CA ARG A 113 -8.65 8.64 -6.70
C ARG A 113 -9.42 7.35 -6.99
N GLY A 114 -10.63 7.22 -6.44
CA GLY A 114 -11.53 6.11 -6.79
C GLY A 114 -11.01 4.74 -6.36
N ILE A 115 -10.48 4.65 -5.15
CA ILE A 115 -9.92 3.42 -4.56
C ILE A 115 -10.77 2.90 -3.40
N ASP A 116 -10.65 1.61 -3.12
CA ASP A 116 -11.28 0.91 -1.99
C ASP A 116 -10.22 0.10 -1.21
N PRO A 117 -9.58 0.70 -0.19
CA PRO A 117 -8.54 0.03 0.58
C PRO A 117 -9.07 -0.74 1.82
N GLY A 118 -8.56 -1.94 2.03
CA GLY A 118 -8.83 -2.79 3.19
C GLY A 118 -7.59 -3.03 4.05
N THR A 119 -7.71 -2.82 5.37
CA THR A 119 -6.59 -2.96 6.32
C THR A 119 -6.77 -4.14 7.26
N LEU A 120 -5.80 -5.05 7.30
CA LEU A 120 -5.72 -6.15 8.26
C LEU A 120 -4.30 -6.21 8.86
N SER A 121 -4.08 -7.04 9.87
CA SER A 121 -2.75 -7.22 10.46
C SER A 121 -1.76 -7.84 9.45
N GLY A 122 -2.15 -8.97 8.83
CA GLY A 122 -1.29 -9.74 7.95
C GLY A 122 -1.36 -9.36 6.47
N ARG A 123 -2.23 -8.42 6.10
CA ARG A 123 -2.35 -7.95 4.71
C ARG A 123 -3.01 -6.58 4.62
N GLN A 124 -2.72 -5.86 3.56
CA GLN A 124 -3.44 -4.67 3.14
C GLN A 124 -3.73 -4.76 1.64
N ILE A 125 -4.96 -4.46 1.25
CA ILE A 125 -5.47 -4.58 -0.11
C ILE A 125 -5.96 -3.23 -0.58
N VAL A 126 -5.83 -2.96 -1.88
CA VAL A 126 -6.56 -1.87 -2.54
C VAL A 126 -7.25 -2.39 -3.79
N GLU A 127 -8.56 -2.15 -3.87
CA GLU A 127 -9.38 -2.45 -5.04
C GLU A 127 -9.70 -1.17 -5.81
N CYS A 128 -9.58 -1.20 -7.13
CA CYS A 128 -10.06 -0.13 -8.00
C CYS A 128 -10.19 -0.63 -9.45
N ARG A 129 -10.58 0.26 -10.36
CA ARG A 129 -10.71 -0.07 -11.79
C ARG A 129 -9.36 -0.50 -12.36
N GLU A 130 -9.34 -1.58 -13.15
CA GLU A 130 -8.12 -2.33 -13.48
C GLU A 130 -6.97 -1.48 -14.07
N ARG A 131 -7.22 -0.56 -15.02
CA ARG A 131 -6.14 0.30 -15.53
C ARG A 131 -5.63 1.32 -14.51
N ASP A 132 -6.51 1.82 -13.66
CA ASP A 132 -6.13 2.76 -12.58
C ASP A 132 -5.29 2.00 -11.55
N LEU A 133 -5.69 0.76 -11.22
CA LEU A 133 -4.96 -0.15 -10.35
C LEU A 133 -3.55 -0.44 -10.87
N GLU A 134 -3.38 -0.75 -12.16
CA GLU A 134 -2.05 -1.03 -12.73
C GLU A 134 -1.11 0.17 -12.58
N LYS A 135 -1.62 1.38 -12.85
CA LYS A 135 -0.88 2.63 -12.63
C LYS A 135 -0.48 2.82 -11.17
N TYR A 136 -1.42 2.63 -10.23
CA TYR A 136 -1.14 2.78 -8.81
C TYR A 136 -0.20 1.69 -8.29
N SER A 137 -0.37 0.45 -8.76
CA SER A 137 0.48 -0.69 -8.42
C SER A 137 1.92 -0.45 -8.83
N LYS A 138 2.16 0.14 -10.01
CA LYS A 138 3.51 0.53 -10.44
C LYS A 138 4.16 1.49 -9.44
N GLU A 139 3.46 2.54 -9.00
CA GLU A 139 3.98 3.48 -7.99
C GLU A 139 4.24 2.79 -6.64
N LEU A 140 3.31 1.95 -6.18
CA LEU A 140 3.44 1.20 -4.92
C LEU A 140 4.63 0.21 -4.94
N VAL A 141 4.99 -0.32 -6.11
CA VAL A 141 6.10 -1.27 -6.28
C VAL A 141 7.43 -0.56 -6.54
N GLU A 142 7.45 0.50 -7.34
CA GLU A 142 8.69 1.18 -7.73
C GLU A 142 9.29 2.07 -6.64
N THR A 143 8.50 2.46 -5.63
CA THR A 143 8.91 3.48 -4.65
C THR A 143 9.43 2.90 -3.33
N GLU A 144 9.83 3.81 -2.44
CA GLU A 144 10.24 3.56 -1.06
C GLU A 144 9.17 2.85 -0.20
N LEU A 145 7.94 2.70 -0.70
CA LEU A 145 6.85 1.98 0.00
C LEU A 145 6.98 0.46 -0.05
N LEU A 146 7.90 -0.07 -0.86
CA LEU A 146 8.14 -1.49 -1.01
C LEU A 146 9.62 -1.82 -0.81
N ASP A 147 9.87 -2.80 0.06
CA ASP A 147 11.13 -3.51 0.14
C ASP A 147 10.93 -4.95 -0.38
N PRO A 148 11.72 -5.42 -1.38
CA PRO A 148 11.49 -6.74 -1.97
C PRO A 148 11.61 -7.93 -1.01
N ALA A 149 12.32 -7.78 0.12
CA ALA A 149 12.46 -8.84 1.12
C ALA A 149 11.42 -8.79 2.24
N ARG A 150 11.03 -7.59 2.68
CA ARG A 150 10.12 -7.34 3.81
C ARG A 150 8.68 -7.05 3.39
N THR A 151 8.43 -6.87 2.10
CA THR A 151 7.09 -6.62 1.53
C THR A 151 6.77 -7.67 0.47
N GLY A 152 5.71 -8.43 0.67
CA GLY A 152 5.28 -9.46 -0.29
C GLY A 152 3.96 -9.09 -0.96
N ILE A 153 3.85 -9.26 -2.27
CA ILE A 153 2.63 -9.09 -3.05
C ILE A 153 1.88 -10.43 -3.05
N ARG A 154 0.75 -10.49 -2.33
CA ARG A 154 0.09 -11.74 -1.92
C ARG A 154 -1.42 -11.60 -1.86
N GLY A 155 -2.14 -12.14 -2.84
CA GLY A 155 -3.61 -12.16 -2.89
C GLY A 155 -4.26 -13.23 -2.00
N ALA A 156 -3.59 -14.37 -1.84
CA ALA A 156 -4.02 -15.48 -0.96
C ALA A 156 -2.85 -16.02 -0.13
N THR A 157 -3.14 -16.80 0.91
CA THR A 157 -2.12 -17.43 1.78
C THR A 157 -1.06 -16.42 2.24
N VAL A 158 -1.51 -15.39 2.95
CA VAL A 158 -0.72 -14.18 3.24
C VAL A 158 0.20 -14.31 4.47
N HIS A 159 0.21 -15.46 5.13
CA HIS A 159 0.95 -15.67 6.37
C HIS A 159 2.44 -15.29 6.22
N GLY A 160 2.99 -14.54 7.18
CA GLY A 160 4.40 -14.12 7.15
C GLY A 160 4.73 -12.81 7.89
N HIS A 161 3.79 -11.85 7.98
CA HIS A 161 4.08 -10.51 8.52
C HIS A 161 4.69 -10.51 9.94
N SER A 162 4.27 -11.46 10.78
CA SER A 162 4.68 -11.59 12.18
C SER A 162 5.69 -12.72 12.42
N LEU A 163 6.17 -13.37 11.36
CA LEU A 163 7.13 -14.46 11.47
C LEU A 163 8.56 -13.91 11.49
N ARG A 164 9.46 -14.70 12.08
CA ARG A 164 10.90 -14.47 11.90
C ARG A 164 11.21 -14.48 10.41
N LEU A 165 12.18 -13.66 10.02
CA LEU A 165 12.73 -13.68 8.68
C LEU A 165 13.48 -15.00 8.45
N ALA A 166 13.53 -15.44 7.19
CA ALA A 166 14.42 -16.52 6.78
C ALA A 166 15.89 -16.11 6.93
N GLU A 167 16.81 -17.08 6.84
CA GLU A 167 18.26 -16.85 6.98
C GLU A 167 18.80 -15.81 5.98
N ASN A 168 18.20 -15.75 4.79
CA ASN A 168 18.53 -14.77 3.76
C ASN A 168 17.79 -13.42 3.93
N GLY A 169 17.12 -13.19 5.04
CA GLY A 169 16.42 -11.93 5.37
C GLY A 169 15.05 -11.76 4.71
N MET A 170 14.59 -12.73 3.91
CA MET A 170 13.27 -12.70 3.27
C MET A 170 12.15 -12.99 4.27
N MET A 171 11.01 -12.31 4.12
CA MET A 171 9.79 -12.63 4.83
C MET A 171 9.22 -13.96 4.33
N PHE A 172 8.84 -14.83 5.27
CA PHE A 172 8.22 -16.13 4.97
C PHE A 172 7.05 -15.98 3.98
N ASP A 173 7.05 -16.77 2.91
CA ASP A 173 5.93 -16.95 1.98
C ASP A 173 5.66 -18.46 1.81
N MET A 174 4.50 -18.94 2.25
CA MET A 174 4.13 -20.35 2.13
C MET A 174 4.08 -20.82 0.66
N LEU A 175 3.75 -19.93 -0.28
CA LEU A 175 3.68 -20.27 -1.70
C LEU A 175 4.99 -19.97 -2.45
N GLN A 176 5.98 -19.38 -1.77
CA GLN A 176 7.27 -18.95 -2.33
C GLN A 176 7.11 -18.21 -3.66
N ARG A 177 6.23 -17.18 -3.70
CA ARG A 177 5.97 -16.43 -4.92
C ARG A 177 7.17 -15.62 -5.37
N SER A 178 7.99 -15.17 -4.41
CA SER A 178 9.25 -14.48 -4.66
C SER A 178 10.43 -15.24 -4.06
N VAL A 179 11.55 -15.25 -4.77
CA VAL A 179 12.80 -15.89 -4.36
C VAL A 179 13.97 -14.91 -4.47
N LEU A 180 14.94 -15.02 -3.57
CA LEU A 180 16.20 -14.26 -3.66
C LEU A 180 17.19 -15.06 -4.53
N GLY A 181 17.62 -14.49 -5.64
CA GLY A 181 18.67 -15.06 -6.49
C GLY A 181 20.06 -14.93 -5.85
N GLU A 182 21.01 -15.73 -6.33
CA GLU A 182 22.41 -15.67 -5.90
C GLU A 182 23.07 -14.30 -6.18
N ASP A 183 22.54 -13.56 -7.17
CA ASP A 183 22.93 -12.18 -7.50
C ASP A 183 22.35 -11.13 -6.53
N GLY A 184 21.62 -11.57 -5.51
CA GLY A 184 20.99 -10.73 -4.50
C GLY A 184 19.72 -10.03 -5.00
N ILE A 185 19.19 -10.37 -6.17
CA ILE A 185 17.97 -9.78 -6.74
C ILE A 185 16.78 -10.67 -6.39
N VAL A 186 15.74 -10.07 -5.80
CA VAL A 186 14.46 -10.73 -5.56
C VAL A 186 13.65 -10.80 -6.86
N ARG A 187 13.15 -11.98 -7.18
CA ARG A 187 12.32 -12.23 -8.36
C ARG A 187 11.00 -12.87 -7.98
N TYR A 188 9.90 -12.39 -8.53
CA TYR A 188 8.64 -13.11 -8.52
C TYR A 188 8.68 -14.20 -9.59
N VAL A 189 8.42 -15.44 -9.18
CA VAL A 189 8.29 -16.62 -10.04
C VAL A 189 6.84 -17.09 -10.15
N LYS A 190 5.94 -16.47 -9.36
CA LYS A 190 4.50 -16.66 -9.38
C LYS A 190 3.80 -15.31 -9.25
N ASN A 191 2.56 -15.21 -9.74
CA ASN A 191 1.72 -14.05 -9.53
C ASN A 191 1.23 -13.96 -8.07
N GLN A 192 0.48 -12.92 -7.73
CA GLN A 192 0.05 -12.66 -6.36
C GLN A 192 -0.81 -13.79 -5.74
N ILE A 193 -1.49 -14.62 -6.54
CA ILE A 193 -2.30 -15.76 -6.06
C ILE A 193 -1.55 -17.09 -6.09
N GLY A 194 -0.32 -17.12 -6.60
CA GLY A 194 0.55 -18.30 -6.56
C GLY A 194 0.62 -19.12 -7.85
N GLU A 195 0.05 -18.63 -8.95
CA GLU A 195 0.19 -19.27 -10.26
C GLU A 195 1.57 -18.97 -10.85
N PRO A 196 2.29 -19.96 -11.41
CA PRO A 196 3.59 -19.75 -12.04
C PRO A 196 3.54 -18.68 -13.13
N LEU A 197 4.57 -17.83 -13.18
CA LEU A 197 4.75 -16.88 -14.29
C LEU A 197 5.50 -17.56 -15.44
N ASP A 198 5.18 -17.18 -16.67
CA ASP A 198 5.91 -17.62 -17.88
C ASP A 198 7.39 -17.20 -17.85
N ARG A 199 7.70 -16.12 -17.13
CA ARG A 199 9.05 -15.65 -16.84
C ARG A 199 9.15 -15.03 -15.46
N ALA A 200 10.32 -15.15 -14.84
CA ALA A 200 10.58 -14.49 -13.57
C ALA A 200 10.62 -12.96 -13.74
N VAL A 201 10.04 -12.23 -12.79
CA VAL A 201 9.98 -10.77 -12.77
C VAL A 201 10.90 -10.23 -11.67
N ALA A 202 11.94 -9.49 -12.05
CA ALA A 202 12.88 -8.90 -11.10
C ALA A 202 12.30 -7.64 -10.43
N ILE A 203 12.31 -7.61 -9.09
CA ILE A 203 11.84 -6.48 -8.28
C ILE A 203 13.01 -5.80 -7.54
N GLY A 204 14.24 -6.18 -7.85
CA GLY A 204 15.45 -5.53 -7.33
C GLY A 204 15.98 -6.15 -6.04
N LYS A 205 16.99 -5.49 -5.47
CA LYS A 205 17.67 -5.96 -4.26
C LYS A 205 16.88 -5.57 -3.00
N PRO A 206 16.95 -6.37 -1.93
CA PRO A 206 16.50 -5.94 -0.60
C PRO A 206 17.19 -4.63 -0.20
N LEU A 207 16.44 -3.75 0.45
CA LEU A 207 16.93 -2.51 1.05
C LEU A 207 17.78 -2.82 2.28
N ASP A 208 18.74 -1.96 2.57
CA ASP A 208 19.62 -2.17 3.72
C ASP A 208 18.88 -1.96 5.04
N GLU A 209 19.25 -2.74 6.06
CA GLU A 209 18.60 -2.73 7.37
C GLU A 209 18.67 -1.35 8.06
N LYS A 210 19.73 -0.58 7.82
CA LYS A 210 19.89 0.76 8.37
C LYS A 210 18.88 1.73 7.74
N TRP A 211 18.71 1.68 6.43
CA TRP A 211 17.72 2.44 5.69
C TRP A 211 16.31 2.04 6.12
N LEU A 212 16.02 0.74 6.23
CA LEU A 212 14.71 0.24 6.69
C LEU A 212 14.35 0.81 8.07
N LYS A 213 15.27 0.72 9.04
CA LYS A 213 15.06 1.31 10.38
C LYS A 213 14.92 2.83 10.39
N ALA A 214 15.46 3.53 9.39
CA ALA A 214 15.33 4.97 9.26
C ALA A 214 14.00 5.39 8.62
N HIS A 215 13.48 4.61 7.67
CA HIS A 215 12.32 5.00 6.83
C HIS A 215 11.03 4.24 7.15
N THR A 216 11.09 3.21 7.99
CA THR A 216 9.92 2.45 8.42
C THR A 216 8.89 3.31 9.15
N THR A 217 7.64 2.86 9.08
CA THR A 217 6.47 3.50 9.71
C THR A 217 5.95 2.74 10.93
N ILE A 218 6.64 1.69 11.37
CA ILE A 218 6.32 0.96 12.61
C ILE A 218 7.15 1.47 13.78
N PHE A 219 6.51 1.52 14.94
CA PHE A 219 7.21 1.65 16.22
C PHE A 219 7.64 0.26 16.70
N HIS A 220 8.90 0.07 17.07
CA HIS A 220 9.45 -1.23 17.41
C HIS A 220 10.47 -1.13 18.56
N SER A 221 10.12 -1.67 19.73
CA SER A 221 10.91 -1.50 20.96
C SER A 221 12.25 -2.23 20.99
N LEU A 222 12.40 -3.33 20.24
CA LEU A 222 13.62 -4.17 20.31
C LEU A 222 14.73 -3.74 19.35
N GLY A 223 14.48 -2.80 18.45
CA GLY A 223 15.48 -2.46 17.42
C GLY A 223 15.21 -1.20 16.61
N GLY A 224 14.17 -0.43 16.96
CA GLY A 224 13.81 0.82 16.33
C GLY A 224 13.33 1.84 17.37
N THR A 225 12.46 2.75 16.95
CA THR A 225 11.85 3.73 17.86
C THR A 225 10.71 3.07 18.63
N ALA A 226 10.79 3.07 19.97
CA ALA A 226 9.70 2.54 20.77
C ALA A 226 8.50 3.50 20.78
N TYR A 227 7.28 2.97 20.72
CA TYR A 227 6.06 3.79 20.74
C TYR A 227 5.98 4.66 22.00
N ARG A 228 6.44 4.12 23.13
CA ARG A 228 6.46 4.81 24.43
C ARG A 228 7.30 6.11 24.45
N ASP A 229 8.20 6.27 23.50
CA ASP A 229 9.10 7.42 23.43
C ASP A 229 8.48 8.61 22.69
N ASP A 230 7.41 8.40 21.90
CA ASP A 230 6.68 9.47 21.19
C ASP A 230 5.48 9.97 22.02
N LYS A 231 5.79 10.80 23.02
CA LYS A 231 4.80 11.32 23.99
C LYS A 231 3.65 12.08 23.33
N GLU A 232 3.93 12.87 22.28
CA GLU A 232 2.90 13.62 21.56
C GLU A 232 1.92 12.66 20.86
N TYR A 233 2.43 11.57 20.27
CA TYR A 233 1.57 10.55 19.65
C TYR A 233 0.66 9.89 20.69
N ILE A 234 1.19 9.56 21.87
CA ILE A 234 0.42 8.97 22.96
C ILE A 234 -0.66 9.93 23.45
N GLU A 235 -0.31 11.20 23.67
CA GLU A 235 -1.25 12.25 24.09
C GLU A 235 -2.39 12.40 23.08
N TYR A 236 -2.07 12.41 21.79
CA TYR A 236 -3.07 12.46 20.72
C TYR A 236 -4.05 11.28 20.78
N VAL A 237 -3.55 10.06 20.94
CA VAL A 237 -4.39 8.85 21.05
C VAL A 237 -5.28 8.91 22.29
N GLN A 238 -4.73 9.31 23.44
CA GLN A 238 -5.48 9.47 24.69
C GLN A 238 -6.56 10.55 24.57
N ARG A 239 -6.26 11.66 23.89
CA ARG A 239 -7.22 12.73 23.61
C ARG A 239 -8.36 12.23 22.74
N ILE A 240 -8.09 11.53 21.64
CA ILE A 240 -9.14 10.93 20.80
C ILE A 240 -10.02 9.98 21.61
N HIS A 241 -9.41 9.07 22.37
CA HIS A 241 -10.14 8.15 23.22
C HIS A 241 -11.07 8.91 24.18
N THR A 242 -10.52 9.89 24.91
CA THR A 242 -11.26 10.69 25.89
C THR A 242 -12.43 11.43 25.24
N LEU A 243 -12.22 12.09 24.10
CA LEU A 243 -13.27 12.83 23.40
C LEU A 243 -14.37 11.89 22.87
N ARG A 244 -14.01 10.74 22.29
CA ARG A 244 -14.98 9.72 21.85
C ARG A 244 -15.82 9.19 23.01
N THR A 245 -15.19 8.93 24.16
CA THR A 245 -15.90 8.49 25.37
C THR A 245 -16.84 9.57 25.89
N LYS A 246 -16.37 10.80 26.05
CA LYS A 246 -17.18 11.92 26.56
C LYS A 246 -18.37 12.22 25.66
N TYR A 247 -18.13 12.38 24.36
CA TYR A 247 -19.18 12.75 23.42
C TYR A 247 -20.09 11.57 23.03
N GLY A 248 -19.64 10.34 23.23
CA GLY A 248 -20.51 9.16 23.17
C GLY A 248 -21.52 9.09 24.31
N PHE A 249 -21.14 9.57 25.51
CA PHE A 249 -22.07 9.73 26.62
C PHE A 249 -23.01 10.92 26.41
N LEU A 250 -22.45 12.10 26.11
CA LEU A 250 -23.22 13.30 25.79
C LEU A 250 -22.40 14.26 24.91
N PRO A 251 -22.83 14.54 23.65
CA PRO A 251 -22.07 15.34 22.70
C PRO A 251 -22.18 16.84 22.98
N LYS A 252 -21.70 17.28 24.13
CA LYS A 252 -21.59 18.69 24.51
C LYS A 252 -20.22 18.99 25.07
N GLU A 253 -19.72 20.20 24.82
CA GLU A 253 -18.58 20.72 25.56
C GLU A 253 -19.03 20.98 27.01
N ALA A 254 -18.20 20.55 27.96
CA ALA A 254 -18.47 20.70 29.40
C ALA A 254 -18.03 22.08 29.88
#